data_AF-A0AAW7NYG0-F1
#
_entry.id   AF-A0AAW7NYG0-F1
#
_cell.length_a   1.000
_cell.length_b   1.000
_cell.length_c   1.000
_cell.angle_alpha   90.00
_cell.angle_beta   90.00
_cell.angle_gamma   90.00
#
_symmetry.space_group_name_H-M   'P 1'
#
loop_
_entity.id
_entity.type
_entity.pdbx_description
1 polymer ?
#
loop_
_entity_poly.entity_id
_entity_poly.type
_entity_poly.pdbx_seq_one_letter_code
_entity_poly.pdbx_strand_id
1 'polypeptide(L)'
;MKKWKNNSRLNIVLAIMSVVLIILLSPITMPLMFLGGVFGIWYFAKRNPSVFKRNIAIAVAIIGILGSYTVSKFNIESSESQQSQTQVVPSTSRTSSSNSSKASSSSSNSDSSREKEEKLEKEKKEKKAEEERKQKEAAERKAKEEQAQKEAQIQRITQQGEQAVKQLEDNQVAENIAPAQAAVEQITDPNKKGALQHRINLVQNAIQQRAEQARQEAERQAASQQQEAIAASGYFRDKRGRWHRPNGQYASKKEIAEAGLPW
;
A
#
# COMPACT_ATOMS: atom_id res chain seq x y z
N MET A 1 52.27 43.28 3.12
CA MET A 1 51.29 42.17 2.93
C MET A 1 52.07 40.86 2.86
N LYS A 2 51.80 39.86 3.72
CA LYS A 2 52.54 38.58 3.69
C LYS A 2 51.95 37.64 2.62
N LYS A 3 52.67 37.41 1.53
CA LYS A 3 52.30 36.39 0.53
C LYS A 3 52.52 35.00 1.14
N TRP A 4 51.45 34.24 1.37
CA TRP A 4 51.55 32.84 1.78
C TRP A 4 52.11 31.98 0.64
N LYS A 5 52.90 30.96 0.99
CA LYS A 5 53.56 30.07 0.04
C LYS A 5 52.66 28.87 -0.23
N ASN A 6 52.27 28.66 -1.49
CA ASN A 6 51.32 27.60 -1.89
C ASN A 6 51.96 26.21 -1.76
N ASN A 7 51.84 25.62 -0.56
CA ASN A 7 52.31 24.27 -0.28
C ASN A 7 51.25 23.25 -0.73
N SER A 8 51.43 22.63 -1.90
CA SER A 8 50.48 21.68 -2.49
C SER A 8 49.99 20.59 -1.53
N ARG A 9 50.87 20.06 -0.67
CA ARG A 9 50.52 19.08 0.37
C ARG A 9 49.54 19.63 1.42
N LEU A 10 49.64 20.89 1.83
CA LEU A 10 48.65 21.51 2.74
C LEU A 10 47.31 21.71 2.04
N ASN A 11 47.30 22.09 0.76
CA ASN A 11 46.05 22.22 -0.01
C ASN A 11 45.35 20.86 -0.17
N ILE A 12 46.09 19.77 -0.37
CA ILE A 12 45.55 18.40 -0.42
C ILE A 12 44.98 17.99 0.94
N VAL A 13 45.71 18.24 2.04
CA VAL A 13 45.21 17.94 3.40
C VAL A 13 43.97 18.78 3.73
N LEU A 14 43.92 20.05 3.35
CA LEU A 14 42.73 20.91 3.50
C LEU A 14 41.54 20.40 2.68
N ALA A 15 41.76 19.89 1.47
CA ALA A 15 40.70 19.28 0.66
C ALA A 15 40.18 17.95 1.25
N ILE A 16 41.06 17.13 1.83
CA ILE A 16 40.65 15.91 2.55
C ILE A 16 39.85 16.30 3.81
N MET A 17 40.33 17.27 4.58
CA MET A 17 39.63 17.76 5.78
C MET A 17 38.28 18.40 5.46
N SER A 18 38.13 19.11 4.34
CA SER A 18 36.82 19.67 3.94
C SER A 18 35.84 18.58 3.49
N VAL A 19 36.30 17.53 2.79
CA VAL A 19 35.47 16.36 2.46
C VAL A 19 35.05 15.61 3.73
N VAL A 20 35.95 15.39 4.68
CA VAL A 20 35.62 14.76 5.97
C VAL A 20 34.63 15.62 6.78
N LEU A 21 34.78 16.95 6.77
CA LEU A 21 33.84 17.87 7.41
C LEU A 21 32.44 17.81 6.76
N ILE A 22 32.36 17.73 5.42
CA ILE A 22 31.10 17.57 4.68
C ILE A 22 30.42 16.24 5.03
N ILE A 23 31.18 15.16 5.18
CA ILE A 23 30.67 13.85 5.61
C ILE A 23 30.14 13.91 7.05
N LEU A 24 30.87 14.53 7.98
CA LEU A 24 30.43 14.72 9.38
C LEU A 24 29.21 15.63 9.51
N LEU A 25 29.05 16.61 8.60
CA LEU A 25 27.87 17.47 8.53
C LEU A 25 26.68 16.83 7.77
N SER A 26 26.90 15.74 7.03
CA SER A 26 25.87 15.04 6.24
C SER A 26 24.57 14.70 7.02
N PRO A 27 24.62 14.15 8.26
CA PRO A 27 23.39 13.89 9.02
C PRO A 27 22.63 15.15 9.47
N ILE A 28 23.25 16.34 9.40
CA ILE A 28 22.61 17.63 9.71
C ILE A 28 22.12 18.31 8.41
N THR A 29 22.88 18.20 7.32
CA THR A 29 22.49 18.77 6.02
C THR A 29 21.36 18.00 5.34
N MET A 30 21.22 16.69 5.57
CA MET A 30 20.12 15.89 5.00
C MET A 30 18.73 16.33 5.50
N PRO A 31 18.48 16.51 6.82
CA PRO A 31 17.26 17.16 7.31
C PRO A 31 17.03 18.56 6.75
N LEU A 32 18.08 19.40 6.69
CA LEU A 32 17.96 20.76 6.14
C LEU A 32 17.63 20.77 4.64
N MET A 33 18.18 19.82 3.86
CA MET A 33 17.81 19.61 2.46
C MET A 33 16.37 19.11 2.32
N PHE A 34 15.90 18.23 3.21
CA PHE A 34 14.51 17.76 3.21
C PHE A 34 13.52 18.89 3.53
N LEU A 35 13.77 19.66 4.59
CA LEU A 35 12.97 20.85 4.91
C LEU A 35 13.05 21.91 3.80
N GLY A 36 14.22 22.10 3.20
CA GLY A 36 14.41 22.96 2.03
C GLY A 36 13.64 22.50 0.79
N GLY A 37 13.52 21.19 0.59
CA GLY A 37 12.68 20.57 -0.45
C GLY A 37 11.19 20.79 -0.21
N VAL A 38 10.72 20.56 1.02
CA VAL A 38 9.31 20.81 1.42
C VAL A 38 8.95 22.29 1.31
N PHE A 39 9.83 23.18 1.78
CA PHE A 39 9.68 24.63 1.62
C PHE A 39 9.74 25.04 0.14
N GLY A 40 10.60 24.40 -0.65
CA GLY A 40 10.68 24.58 -2.10
C GLY A 40 9.38 24.21 -2.82
N ILE A 41 8.74 23.10 -2.41
CA ILE A 41 7.43 22.66 -2.93
C ILE A 41 6.33 23.67 -2.55
N TRP A 42 6.30 24.14 -1.30
CA TRP A 42 5.36 25.18 -0.84
C TRP A 42 5.55 26.51 -1.59
N TYR A 43 6.80 26.93 -1.77
CA TYR A 43 7.19 28.13 -2.52
C TYR A 43 6.81 28.02 -4.00
N PHE A 44 7.03 26.85 -4.63
CA PHE A 44 6.59 26.59 -6.00
C PHE A 44 5.07 26.59 -6.12
N ALA A 45 4.34 25.94 -5.21
CA ALA A 45 2.87 25.90 -5.23
C ALA A 45 2.25 27.32 -5.19
N LYS A 46 2.91 28.27 -4.52
CA LYS A 46 2.44 29.66 -4.40
C LYS A 46 2.90 30.61 -5.53
N ARG A 47 3.66 30.13 -6.53
CA ARG A 47 4.29 31.00 -7.56
C ARG A 47 4.15 30.50 -9.00
N ASN A 48 2.97 29.98 -9.36
CA ASN A 48 2.54 29.59 -10.72
C ASN A 48 3.63 28.97 -11.63
N PRO A 49 4.15 27.78 -11.29
CA PRO A 49 5.24 27.16 -12.00
C PRO A 49 4.77 26.49 -13.30
N SER A 50 5.44 26.81 -14.41
CA SER A 50 5.15 26.22 -15.71
C SER A 50 5.28 24.69 -15.68
N VAL A 51 4.45 24.00 -16.45
CA VAL A 51 4.22 22.54 -16.40
C VAL A 51 5.52 21.71 -16.42
N PHE A 52 6.51 22.12 -17.21
CA PHE A 52 7.83 21.48 -17.26
C PHE A 52 8.51 21.37 -15.89
N LYS A 53 8.45 22.44 -15.07
CA LYS A 53 9.11 22.50 -13.76
C LYS A 53 8.37 21.66 -12.71
N ARG A 54 7.04 21.59 -12.80
CA ARG A 54 6.22 20.68 -11.99
C ARG A 54 6.56 19.21 -12.28
N ASN A 55 6.68 18.85 -13.56
CA ASN A 55 6.97 17.48 -13.97
C ASN A 55 8.37 17.04 -13.51
N ILE A 56 9.37 17.94 -13.56
CA ILE A 56 10.71 17.68 -12.99
C ILE A 56 10.64 17.46 -11.46
N ALA A 57 9.91 18.31 -10.72
CA ALA A 57 9.77 18.14 -9.28
C ALA A 57 9.10 16.81 -8.89
N ILE A 58 8.09 16.39 -9.65
CA ILE A 58 7.43 15.08 -9.47
C ILE A 58 8.41 13.92 -9.77
N ALA A 59 9.18 14.01 -10.86
CA ALA A 59 10.17 12.98 -11.20
C ALA A 59 11.26 12.83 -10.13
N VAL A 60 11.78 13.94 -9.59
CA VAL A 60 12.76 13.94 -8.49
C VAL A 60 12.16 13.34 -7.22
N ALA A 61 10.90 13.66 -6.88
CA ALA A 61 10.22 13.08 -5.73
C ALA A 61 10.04 11.55 -5.85
N ILE A 62 9.64 11.06 -7.03
CA ILE A 62 9.48 9.62 -7.29
C ILE A 62 10.83 8.90 -7.17
N ILE A 63 11.92 9.46 -7.72
CA ILE A 63 13.27 8.89 -7.60
C ILE A 63 13.73 8.86 -6.13
N GLY A 64 13.47 9.92 -5.36
CA GLY A 64 13.81 9.96 -3.93
C GLY A 64 13.06 8.90 -3.10
N ILE A 65 11.76 8.70 -3.38
CA ILE A 65 10.94 7.66 -2.74
C ILE A 65 11.41 6.26 -3.13
N LEU A 66 11.67 6.01 -4.43
CA LEU A 66 12.11 4.69 -4.88
C LEU A 66 13.53 4.36 -4.34
N GLY A 67 14.39 5.36 -4.20
CA GLY A 67 15.71 5.24 -3.59
C GLY A 67 15.66 4.88 -2.10
N SER A 68 14.77 5.48 -1.31
CA SER A 68 14.68 5.17 0.13
C SER A 68 14.20 3.74 0.39
N TYR A 69 13.24 3.22 -0.40
CA TYR A 69 12.81 1.82 -0.28
C TYR A 69 13.92 0.79 -0.56
N THR A 70 14.84 1.07 -1.48
CA THR A 70 15.98 0.17 -1.74
C THR A 70 17.01 0.17 -0.61
N VAL A 71 17.26 1.31 0.02
CA VAL A 71 18.23 1.41 1.14
C VAL A 71 17.66 0.82 2.43
N SER A 72 16.37 1.01 2.74
CA SER A 72 15.73 0.38 3.91
C SER A 72 15.79 -1.16 3.88
N LYS A 73 15.72 -1.77 2.69
CA LYS A 73 15.90 -3.22 2.48
C LYS A 73 17.30 -3.76 2.81
N PHE A 74 18.28 -2.90 3.08
CA PHE A 74 19.67 -3.26 3.38
C PHE A 74 20.12 -2.96 4.83
N ASN A 75 19.20 -2.58 5.74
CA ASN A 75 19.58 -2.24 7.13
C ASN A 75 18.63 -2.78 8.22
N ILE A 76 17.60 -3.55 7.86
CA ILE A 76 16.72 -4.24 8.82
C ILE A 76 16.42 -5.65 8.29
N GLU A 77 17.23 -6.63 8.69
CA GLU A 77 16.82 -8.00 9.05
C GLU A 77 18.03 -8.77 9.63
N SER A 78 17.80 -9.79 10.46
CA SER A 78 18.80 -10.76 10.99
C SER A 78 19.75 -10.27 12.11
N SER A 79 19.30 -10.40 13.35
CA SER A 79 20.13 -10.79 14.51
C SER A 79 19.70 -12.17 14.99
N GLU A 80 20.58 -12.90 15.69
CA GLU A 80 20.32 -14.22 16.33
C GLU A 80 20.20 -15.41 15.31
N SER A 81 20.91 -16.55 15.44
CA SER A 81 21.89 -17.04 16.44
C SER A 81 22.88 -18.08 15.86
N GLN A 82 24.08 -18.17 16.49
CA GLN A 82 24.96 -19.37 16.64
C GLN A 82 25.50 -20.12 15.38
N GLN A 83 26.67 -20.79 15.35
CA GLN A 83 27.89 -20.80 16.21
C GLN A 83 29.02 -21.60 15.47
N SER A 84 30.30 -21.23 15.68
CA SER A 84 31.54 -22.08 15.61
C SER A 84 32.65 -21.67 14.61
N GLN A 85 33.87 -21.44 15.17
CA GLN A 85 35.21 -21.95 14.76
C GLN A 85 35.74 -21.79 13.31
N THR A 86 37.03 -21.54 13.03
CA THR A 86 38.24 -21.31 13.87
C THR A 86 39.36 -20.61 13.05
N GLN A 87 40.32 -20.00 13.76
CA GLN A 87 41.68 -19.49 13.45
C GLN A 87 42.32 -19.85 12.06
N VAL A 88 43.24 -19.05 11.46
CA VAL A 88 44.53 -18.55 12.01
C VAL A 88 45.08 -17.26 11.36
N VAL A 89 46.00 -16.60 12.08
CA VAL A 89 46.93 -15.48 11.74
C VAL A 89 48.24 -15.71 12.54
N PRO A 90 49.36 -14.95 12.38
CA PRO A 90 49.64 -13.74 11.57
C PRO A 90 50.72 -14.04 10.48
N SER A 91 51.83 -13.33 10.17
CA SER A 91 52.52 -12.13 10.71
C SER A 91 53.67 -11.63 9.79
N THR A 92 54.14 -10.38 10.03
CA THR A 92 55.54 -9.90 9.78
C THR A 92 55.95 -9.70 8.29
N SER A 93 56.71 -8.68 7.82
CA SER A 93 57.36 -7.49 8.42
C SER A 93 57.55 -6.32 7.42
N ARG A 94 57.38 -5.09 7.95
CA ARG A 94 58.20 -3.86 7.85
C ARG A 94 59.19 -3.58 6.69
N THR A 95 59.21 -2.28 6.31
CA THR A 95 60.37 -1.37 6.01
C THR A 95 61.10 -1.33 4.64
N SER A 96 60.69 -0.33 3.84
CA SER A 96 61.51 0.81 3.31
C SER A 96 62.59 0.66 2.22
N SER A 97 62.67 1.72 1.38
CA SER A 97 63.83 2.14 0.54
C SER A 97 64.07 1.35 -0.78
N SER A 98 64.67 1.87 -1.87
CA SER A 98 64.98 3.26 -2.28
C SER A 98 65.06 3.43 -3.83
N ASN A 99 64.97 4.68 -4.28
CA ASN A 99 65.61 5.31 -5.47
C ASN A 99 65.77 4.63 -6.86
N SER A 100 65.23 5.36 -7.85
CA SER A 100 65.89 5.82 -9.10
C SER A 100 66.17 4.89 -10.31
N SER A 101 65.33 5.10 -11.34
CA SER A 101 65.70 5.68 -12.66
C SER A 101 65.96 4.81 -13.91
N LYS A 102 65.60 5.43 -15.06
CA LYS A 102 66.26 5.38 -16.40
C LYS A 102 65.76 4.40 -17.48
N ALA A 103 64.71 4.85 -18.18
CA ALA A 103 64.57 5.03 -19.65
C ALA A 103 64.94 3.92 -20.69
N SER A 104 64.15 3.91 -21.78
CA SER A 104 64.44 3.38 -23.15
C SER A 104 64.67 1.86 -23.31
N SER A 105 64.32 1.21 -24.44
CA SER A 105 63.42 1.55 -25.57
C SER A 105 63.14 0.31 -26.45
N SER A 106 62.12 0.41 -27.33
CA SER A 106 62.03 -0.19 -28.69
C SER A 106 62.22 -1.71 -28.95
N SER A 107 61.17 -2.31 -29.56
CA SER A 107 61.19 -3.28 -30.70
C SER A 107 61.87 -4.67 -30.57
N SER A 108 61.42 -5.74 -31.26
CA SER A 108 60.16 -6.09 -31.96
C SER A 108 60.18 -7.58 -32.39
N ASN A 109 59.10 -8.04 -33.06
CA ASN A 109 58.96 -9.25 -33.93
C ASN A 109 58.24 -10.49 -33.32
N SER A 110 57.08 -10.84 -33.91
CA SER A 110 56.71 -12.20 -34.35
C SER A 110 55.24 -12.25 -34.84
N ASP A 111 55.02 -12.23 -36.15
CA ASP A 111 53.69 -12.07 -36.78
C ASP A 111 52.81 -13.35 -36.81
N SER A 112 52.98 -14.25 -35.83
CA SER A 112 52.17 -15.47 -35.68
C SER A 112 51.12 -15.38 -34.55
N SER A 113 51.15 -14.33 -33.72
CA SER A 113 50.24 -14.18 -32.57
C SER A 113 48.95 -13.43 -32.87
N ARG A 114 48.95 -12.53 -33.87
CA ARG A 114 47.83 -11.61 -34.14
C ARG A 114 46.51 -12.32 -34.48
N GLU A 115 46.54 -13.33 -35.35
CA GLU A 115 45.33 -14.11 -35.67
C GLU A 115 44.75 -14.84 -34.44
N LYS A 116 45.60 -15.27 -33.50
CA LYS A 116 45.16 -15.91 -32.25
C LYS A 116 44.55 -14.88 -31.29
N GLU A 117 45.15 -13.69 -31.16
CA GLU A 117 44.59 -12.61 -30.34
C GLU A 117 43.26 -12.09 -30.89
N GLU A 118 43.16 -11.82 -32.20
CA GLU A 118 41.94 -11.33 -32.83
C GLU A 118 40.80 -12.36 -32.73
N LYS A 119 41.10 -13.66 -32.89
CA LYS A 119 40.13 -14.74 -32.71
C LYS A 119 39.67 -14.87 -31.25
N LEU A 120 40.56 -14.64 -30.26
CA LEU A 120 40.21 -14.59 -28.84
C LEU A 120 39.35 -13.36 -28.47
N GLU A 121 39.68 -12.19 -29.03
CA GLU A 121 38.91 -10.94 -28.88
C GLU A 121 37.47 -11.11 -29.41
N LYS A 122 37.34 -11.74 -30.58
CA LYS A 122 36.05 -12.01 -31.22
C LYS A 122 35.20 -12.98 -30.38
N GLU A 123 35.81 -14.08 -29.91
CA GLU A 123 35.15 -15.04 -29.01
C GLU A 123 34.75 -14.41 -27.67
N LYS A 124 35.57 -13.51 -27.10
CA LYS A 124 35.21 -12.75 -25.89
C LYS A 124 34.04 -11.78 -26.11
N LYS A 125 34.01 -11.06 -27.23
CA LYS A 125 32.89 -10.17 -27.60
C LYS A 125 31.60 -10.96 -27.80
N GLU A 126 31.69 -12.11 -28.46
CA GLU A 126 30.55 -13.00 -28.73
C GLU A 126 29.98 -13.61 -27.43
N LYS A 127 30.84 -14.15 -26.55
CA LYS A 127 30.44 -14.62 -25.22
C LYS A 127 29.79 -13.53 -24.37
N LYS A 128 30.35 -12.31 -24.36
CA LYS A 128 29.76 -11.18 -23.61
C LYS A 128 28.39 -10.76 -24.16
N ALA A 129 28.20 -10.79 -25.48
CA ALA A 129 26.91 -10.49 -26.11
C ALA A 129 25.86 -11.59 -25.86
N GLU A 130 26.27 -12.86 -25.79
CA GLU A 130 25.40 -13.97 -25.40
C GLU A 130 24.98 -13.87 -23.92
N GLU A 131 25.92 -13.53 -23.04
CA GLU A 131 25.68 -13.33 -21.61
C GLU A 131 24.75 -12.14 -21.35
N GLU A 132 24.93 -11.02 -22.06
CA GLU A 132 24.02 -9.86 -22.01
C GLU A 132 22.62 -10.20 -22.52
N ARG A 133 22.50 -10.99 -23.60
CA ARG A 133 21.20 -11.52 -24.08
C ARG A 133 20.52 -12.40 -23.03
N LYS A 134 21.24 -13.33 -22.41
CA LYS A 134 20.72 -14.21 -21.34
C LYS A 134 20.28 -13.41 -20.12
N GLN A 135 21.02 -12.39 -19.71
CA GLN A 135 20.62 -11.50 -18.61
C GLN A 135 19.34 -10.71 -18.97
N LYS A 136 19.25 -10.17 -20.18
CA LYS A 136 18.07 -9.43 -20.65
C LYS A 136 16.81 -10.31 -20.73
N GLU A 137 16.95 -11.53 -21.26
CA GLU A 137 15.84 -12.50 -21.32
C GLU A 137 15.41 -12.94 -19.92
N ALA A 138 16.35 -13.21 -19.00
CA ALA A 138 16.04 -13.55 -17.61
C ALA A 138 15.33 -12.40 -16.87
N ALA A 139 15.68 -11.14 -17.14
CA ALA A 139 14.99 -9.97 -16.62
C ALA A 139 13.57 -9.84 -17.18
N GLU A 140 13.38 -10.05 -18.49
CA GLU A 140 12.06 -10.00 -19.13
C GLU A 140 11.13 -11.12 -18.62
N ARG A 141 11.66 -12.34 -18.47
CA ARG A 141 10.94 -13.48 -17.88
C ARG A 141 10.45 -13.16 -16.46
N LYS A 142 11.32 -12.61 -15.60
CA LYS A 142 10.97 -12.18 -14.23
C LYS A 142 9.91 -11.08 -14.21
N ALA A 143 10.02 -10.08 -15.09
CA ALA A 143 9.03 -9.01 -15.19
C ALA A 143 7.64 -9.52 -15.60
N LYS A 144 7.59 -10.45 -16.58
CA LYS A 144 6.35 -11.12 -16.99
C LYS A 144 5.75 -12.00 -15.88
N GLU A 145 6.59 -12.70 -15.14
CA GLU A 145 6.17 -13.54 -14.00
C GLU A 145 5.60 -12.68 -12.85
N GLU A 146 6.26 -11.59 -12.48
CA GLU A 146 5.76 -10.64 -11.47
C GLU A 146 4.45 -9.98 -11.91
N GLN A 147 4.30 -9.65 -13.19
CA GLN A 147 3.05 -9.12 -13.74
C GLN A 147 1.92 -10.18 -13.69
N ALA A 148 2.19 -11.42 -14.12
CA ALA A 148 1.22 -12.51 -14.06
C ALA A 148 0.75 -12.81 -12.62
N GLN A 149 1.66 -12.72 -11.64
CA GLN A 149 1.30 -12.86 -10.22
C GLN A 149 0.36 -11.72 -9.74
N LYS A 150 0.63 -10.47 -10.14
CA LYS A 150 -0.26 -9.33 -9.81
C LYS A 150 -1.63 -9.45 -10.48
N GLU A 151 -1.68 -9.84 -11.75
CA GLU A 151 -2.94 -10.07 -12.47
C GLU A 151 -3.74 -11.22 -11.85
N ALA A 152 -3.09 -12.32 -11.46
CA ALA A 152 -3.72 -13.41 -10.72
C ALA A 152 -4.23 -12.99 -9.33
N GLN A 153 -3.51 -12.09 -8.63
CA GLN A 153 -3.96 -11.53 -7.35
C GLN A 153 -5.20 -10.65 -7.53
N ILE A 154 -5.21 -9.76 -8.54
CA ILE A 154 -6.38 -8.92 -8.87
C ILE A 154 -7.58 -9.79 -9.25
N GLN A 155 -7.38 -10.87 -10.02
CA GLN A 155 -8.45 -11.82 -10.34
C GLN A 155 -8.99 -12.53 -9.10
N ARG A 156 -8.15 -13.00 -8.18
CA ARG A 156 -8.59 -13.62 -6.91
C ARG A 156 -9.41 -12.65 -6.05
N ILE A 157 -8.94 -11.42 -5.87
CA ILE A 157 -9.66 -10.38 -5.11
C ILE A 157 -11.01 -10.07 -5.78
N THR A 158 -11.05 -9.99 -7.11
CA THR A 158 -12.30 -9.80 -7.88
C THR A 158 -13.28 -10.94 -7.63
N GLN A 159 -12.82 -12.19 -7.74
CA GLN A 159 -13.66 -13.38 -7.50
C GLN A 159 -14.16 -13.45 -6.05
N GLN A 160 -13.34 -13.06 -5.06
CA GLN A 160 -13.75 -13.00 -3.65
C GLN A 160 -14.86 -11.97 -3.43
N GLY A 161 -14.76 -10.78 -4.02
CA GLY A 161 -15.84 -9.78 -3.96
C GLY A 161 -17.11 -10.23 -4.70
N GLU A 162 -16.99 -10.84 -5.88
CA GLU A 162 -18.12 -11.42 -6.61
C GLU A 162 -18.82 -12.53 -5.82
N GLN A 163 -18.06 -13.40 -5.14
CA GLN A 163 -18.58 -14.45 -4.26
C GLN A 163 -19.25 -13.89 -3.00
N ALA A 164 -18.64 -12.91 -2.32
CA ALA A 164 -19.21 -12.32 -1.11
C ALA A 164 -20.51 -11.55 -1.39
N VAL A 165 -20.58 -10.81 -2.51
CA VAL A 165 -21.83 -10.18 -2.96
C VAL A 165 -22.88 -11.21 -3.31
N LYS A 166 -22.51 -12.31 -3.97
CA LYS A 166 -23.47 -13.38 -4.26
C LYS A 166 -23.98 -14.07 -2.99
N GLN A 167 -23.12 -14.31 -1.99
CA GLN A 167 -23.54 -14.85 -0.69
C GLN A 167 -24.52 -13.94 0.04
N LEU A 168 -24.37 -12.61 -0.09
CA LEU A 168 -25.34 -11.61 0.41
C LEU A 168 -26.66 -11.62 -0.38
N GLU A 169 -26.63 -11.82 -1.70
CA GLU A 169 -27.85 -11.96 -2.52
C GLU A 169 -28.62 -13.25 -2.24
N ASP A 170 -27.91 -14.36 -2.08
CA ASP A 170 -28.44 -15.69 -1.73
C ASP A 170 -28.95 -15.70 -0.27
N ASN A 171 -28.25 -15.01 0.65
CA ASN A 171 -28.59 -14.91 2.08
C ASN A 171 -28.68 -13.44 2.50
N GLN A 172 -29.87 -12.86 2.26
CA GLN A 172 -30.20 -11.44 2.48
C GLN A 172 -30.41 -11.13 3.98
N VAL A 173 -29.32 -11.16 4.73
CA VAL A 173 -29.25 -10.82 6.16
C VAL A 173 -28.22 -9.69 6.39
N ALA A 174 -28.42 -8.87 7.41
CA ALA A 174 -27.67 -7.62 7.60
C ALA A 174 -26.18 -7.88 7.89
N GLU A 175 -25.89 -8.99 8.55
CA GLU A 175 -24.57 -9.47 8.94
C GLU A 175 -23.65 -9.72 7.73
N ASN A 176 -24.23 -10.12 6.59
CA ASN A 176 -23.50 -10.38 5.34
C ASN A 176 -23.16 -9.10 4.56
N ILE A 177 -23.73 -7.93 4.92
CA ILE A 177 -23.47 -6.67 4.20
C ILE A 177 -22.02 -6.21 4.41
N ALA A 178 -21.53 -6.23 5.65
CA ALA A 178 -20.18 -5.79 5.99
C ALA A 178 -19.05 -6.60 5.30
N PRO A 179 -19.04 -7.95 5.30
CA PRO A 179 -18.02 -8.71 4.58
C PRO A 179 -18.12 -8.55 3.06
N ALA A 180 -19.32 -8.40 2.49
CA ALA A 180 -19.49 -8.11 1.07
C ALA A 180 -18.89 -6.74 0.69
N GLN A 181 -19.15 -5.70 1.49
CA GLN A 181 -18.54 -4.37 1.31
C GLN A 181 -17.02 -4.44 1.42
N ALA A 182 -16.48 -5.05 2.47
CA ALA A 182 -15.03 -5.18 2.68
C ALA A 182 -14.30 -5.97 1.57
N ALA A 183 -14.96 -6.95 0.95
CA ALA A 183 -14.42 -7.66 -0.20
C ALA A 183 -14.46 -6.82 -1.50
N VAL A 184 -15.57 -6.11 -1.74
CA VAL A 184 -15.73 -5.19 -2.88
C VAL A 184 -14.80 -3.97 -2.79
N GLU A 185 -14.47 -3.51 -1.57
CA GLU A 185 -13.56 -2.39 -1.37
C GLU A 185 -12.15 -2.66 -1.88
N GLN A 186 -11.68 -3.91 -1.83
CA GLN A 186 -10.35 -4.33 -2.28
C GLN A 186 -10.24 -4.42 -3.82
N ILE A 187 -11.36 -4.44 -4.56
CA ILE A 187 -11.36 -4.54 -6.02
C ILE A 187 -10.79 -3.26 -6.64
N THR A 188 -9.76 -3.42 -7.47
CA THR A 188 -9.03 -2.32 -8.13
C THR A 188 -9.72 -1.82 -9.41
N ASP A 189 -10.57 -2.64 -10.02
CA ASP A 189 -11.37 -2.28 -11.21
C ASP A 189 -12.59 -1.43 -10.79
N PRO A 190 -12.67 -0.14 -11.18
CA PRO A 190 -13.74 0.75 -10.74
C PRO A 190 -15.11 0.37 -11.33
N ASN A 191 -15.16 -0.26 -12.51
CA ASN A 191 -16.41 -0.66 -13.15
C ASN A 191 -17.01 -1.86 -12.43
N LYS A 192 -16.19 -2.88 -12.15
CA LYS A 192 -16.61 -4.05 -11.35
C LYS A 192 -16.99 -3.65 -9.93
N LYS A 193 -16.17 -2.82 -9.28
CA LYS A 193 -16.46 -2.29 -7.94
C LYS A 193 -17.79 -1.52 -7.92
N GLY A 194 -18.05 -0.66 -8.90
CA GLY A 194 -19.33 0.05 -9.03
C GLY A 194 -20.53 -0.88 -9.22
N ALA A 195 -20.43 -1.88 -10.11
CA ALA A 195 -21.49 -2.86 -10.35
C ALA A 195 -21.80 -3.72 -9.11
N LEU A 196 -20.76 -4.14 -8.38
CA LEU A 196 -20.89 -4.92 -7.15
C LEU A 196 -21.44 -4.09 -5.99
N GLN A 197 -21.00 -2.83 -5.85
CA GLN A 197 -21.56 -1.90 -4.87
C GLN A 197 -23.05 -1.62 -5.12
N HIS A 198 -23.47 -1.49 -6.39
CA HIS A 198 -24.88 -1.34 -6.75
C HIS A 198 -25.71 -2.56 -6.30
N ARG A 199 -25.19 -3.78 -6.48
CA ARG A 199 -25.84 -5.02 -6.02
C ARG A 199 -25.99 -5.06 -4.49
N ILE A 200 -24.94 -4.71 -3.74
CA ILE A 200 -25.00 -4.57 -2.27
C ILE A 200 -26.10 -3.57 -1.87
N ASN A 201 -26.14 -2.39 -2.49
CA ASN A 201 -27.13 -1.36 -2.17
C ASN A 201 -28.58 -1.81 -2.46
N LEU A 202 -28.80 -2.60 -3.52
CA LEU A 202 -30.11 -3.19 -3.81
C LEU A 202 -30.55 -4.19 -2.73
N VAL A 203 -29.64 -5.09 -2.31
CA VAL A 203 -29.94 -6.04 -1.22
C VAL A 203 -30.17 -5.31 0.11
N GLN A 204 -29.38 -4.29 0.42
CA GLN A 204 -29.57 -3.48 1.63
C GLN A 204 -30.95 -2.81 1.67
N ASN A 205 -31.41 -2.24 0.55
CA ASN A 205 -32.76 -1.68 0.44
C ASN A 205 -33.85 -2.76 0.57
N ALA A 206 -33.67 -3.94 -0.03
CA ALA A 206 -34.61 -5.06 0.08
C ALA A 206 -34.72 -5.61 1.52
N ILE A 207 -33.60 -5.65 2.26
CA ILE A 207 -33.57 -6.02 3.69
C ILE A 207 -34.34 -4.99 4.52
N GLN A 208 -34.15 -3.69 4.27
CA GLN A 208 -34.89 -2.62 4.97
C GLN A 208 -36.40 -2.70 4.69
N GLN A 209 -36.80 -2.83 3.44
CA GLN A 209 -38.22 -2.97 3.05
C GLN A 209 -38.86 -4.21 3.68
N ARG A 210 -38.17 -5.35 3.70
CA ARG A 210 -38.66 -6.57 4.39
C ARG A 210 -38.81 -6.36 5.90
N ALA A 211 -37.87 -5.65 6.53
CA ALA A 211 -37.93 -5.34 7.96
C ALA A 211 -39.07 -4.36 8.31
N GLU A 212 -39.36 -3.39 7.45
CA GLU A 212 -40.52 -2.50 7.59
C GLU A 212 -41.86 -3.23 7.40
N GLN A 213 -41.95 -4.09 6.37
CA GLN A 213 -43.12 -4.93 6.13
C GLN A 213 -43.40 -5.87 7.32
N ALA A 214 -42.36 -6.58 7.80
CA ALA A 214 -42.49 -7.47 8.96
C ALA A 214 -42.93 -6.73 10.24
N ARG A 215 -42.50 -5.47 10.43
CA ARG A 215 -42.99 -4.62 11.55
C ARG A 215 -44.46 -4.26 11.38
N GLN A 216 -44.87 -3.79 10.20
CA GLN A 216 -46.28 -3.46 9.92
C GLN A 216 -47.21 -4.68 10.04
N GLU A 217 -46.74 -5.86 9.64
CA GLU A 217 -47.48 -7.11 9.82
C GLU A 217 -47.57 -7.52 11.30
N ALA A 218 -46.47 -7.42 12.06
CA ALA A 218 -46.47 -7.67 13.50
C ALA A 218 -47.37 -6.69 14.27
N GLU A 219 -47.36 -5.40 13.93
CA GLU A 219 -48.27 -4.39 14.50
C GLU A 219 -49.74 -4.69 14.19
N ARG A 220 -50.05 -5.11 12.95
CA ARG A 220 -51.41 -5.54 12.57
C ARG A 220 -51.86 -6.80 13.31
N GLN A 221 -50.98 -7.79 13.46
CA GLN A 221 -51.27 -9.03 14.21
C GLN A 221 -51.46 -8.74 15.70
N ALA A 222 -50.64 -7.87 16.29
CA ALA A 222 -50.82 -7.45 17.68
C ALA A 222 -52.14 -6.68 17.87
N ALA A 223 -52.50 -5.79 16.93
CA ALA A 223 -53.77 -5.07 16.96
C ALA A 223 -54.99 -5.98 16.78
N SER A 224 -54.92 -7.02 15.93
CA SER A 224 -56.01 -7.99 15.77
C SER A 224 -56.14 -8.89 17.01
N GLN A 225 -55.04 -9.39 17.56
CA GLN A 225 -55.04 -10.16 18.82
C GLN A 225 -55.58 -9.33 19.99
N GLN A 226 -55.27 -8.03 20.06
CA GLN A 226 -55.85 -7.14 21.06
C GLN A 226 -57.36 -6.96 20.84
N GLN A 227 -57.83 -6.84 19.60
CA GLN A 227 -59.28 -6.78 19.31
C GLN A 227 -60.01 -8.08 19.65
N GLU A 228 -59.41 -9.25 19.40
CA GLU A 228 -59.96 -10.55 19.78
C GLU A 228 -59.99 -10.75 21.30
N ALA A 229 -58.93 -10.37 22.02
CA ALA A 229 -58.89 -10.38 23.48
C ALA A 229 -59.95 -9.44 24.10
N ILE A 230 -60.14 -8.26 23.50
CA ILE A 230 -61.20 -7.32 23.89
C ILE A 230 -62.58 -7.92 23.64
N ALA A 231 -62.83 -8.53 22.48
CA ALA A 231 -64.09 -9.21 22.21
C ALA A 231 -64.37 -10.36 23.19
N ALA A 232 -63.34 -11.16 23.50
CA ALA A 232 -63.42 -12.25 24.49
C ALA A 232 -63.68 -11.75 25.93
N SER A 233 -63.26 -10.53 26.26
CA SER A 233 -63.56 -9.90 27.57
C SER A 233 -65.03 -9.49 27.74
N GLY A 234 -65.81 -9.49 26.66
CA GLY A 234 -67.23 -9.09 26.65
C GLY A 234 -67.48 -7.58 26.82
N TYR A 235 -66.44 -6.75 26.87
CA TYR A 235 -66.57 -5.30 26.77
C TYR A 235 -66.73 -4.87 25.30
N PHE A 236 -67.58 -3.87 25.03
CA PHE A 236 -67.79 -3.35 23.68
C PHE A 236 -67.81 -1.82 23.65
N ARG A 237 -67.48 -1.22 22.50
CA ARG A 237 -67.43 0.24 22.30
C ARG A 237 -68.59 0.72 21.44
N ASP A 238 -69.32 1.74 21.88
CA ASP A 238 -70.42 2.32 21.10
C ASP A 238 -69.93 3.23 19.96
N LYS A 239 -70.85 3.65 19.09
CA LYS A 239 -70.58 4.60 17.99
C LYS A 239 -70.13 6.00 18.46
N ARG A 240 -70.11 6.26 19.77
CA ARG A 240 -69.68 7.52 20.41
C ARG A 240 -68.34 7.35 21.14
N GLY A 241 -67.68 6.20 20.99
CA GLY A 241 -66.39 5.88 21.61
C GLY A 241 -66.45 5.41 23.07
N ARG A 242 -67.64 5.22 23.64
CA ARG A 242 -67.82 4.83 25.05
C ARG A 242 -67.73 3.31 25.21
N TRP A 243 -67.00 2.86 26.22
CA TRP A 243 -66.95 1.45 26.59
C TRP A 243 -68.13 1.05 27.47
N HIS A 244 -68.68 -0.13 27.18
CA HIS A 244 -69.74 -0.80 27.91
C HIS A 244 -69.24 -2.14 28.42
N ARG A 245 -69.75 -2.53 29.60
CA ARG A 245 -69.58 -3.85 30.22
C ARG A 245 -70.44 -4.90 29.49
N PRO A 246 -70.23 -6.20 29.76
CA PRO A 246 -71.15 -7.27 29.33
C PRO A 246 -72.62 -7.06 29.74
N ASN A 247 -72.91 -6.32 30.81
CA ASN A 247 -74.28 -5.99 31.25
C ASN A 247 -74.88 -4.74 30.57
N GLY A 248 -74.21 -4.16 29.57
CA GLY A 248 -74.65 -2.98 28.82
C GLY A 248 -74.45 -1.63 29.52
N GLN A 249 -74.11 -1.58 30.82
CA GLN A 249 -73.78 -0.33 31.50
C GLN A 249 -72.40 0.17 31.07
N TYR A 250 -72.16 1.48 31.18
CA TYR A 250 -70.84 2.06 30.91
C TYR A 250 -69.76 1.46 31.83
N ALA A 251 -68.58 1.20 31.27
CA ALA A 251 -67.38 0.90 32.02
C ALA A 251 -66.76 2.18 32.59
N SER A 252 -66.23 2.15 33.81
CA SER A 252 -65.52 3.30 34.38
C SER A 252 -64.10 3.41 33.84
N LYS A 253 -63.48 4.59 33.95
CA LYS A 253 -62.09 4.80 33.52
C LYS A 253 -61.08 3.87 34.21
N LYS A 254 -61.36 3.43 35.46
CA LYS A 254 -60.54 2.42 36.15
C LYS A 254 -60.63 1.08 35.43
N GLU A 255 -61.85 0.57 35.22
CA GLU A 255 -62.09 -0.74 34.60
C GLU A 255 -61.61 -0.79 33.14
N ILE A 256 -61.70 0.32 32.41
CA ILE A 256 -61.17 0.44 31.04
C ILE A 256 -59.64 0.28 31.05
N ALA A 257 -58.93 0.94 31.97
CA ALA A 257 -57.48 0.77 32.10
C ALA A 257 -57.10 -0.64 32.64
N GLU A 258 -57.88 -1.17 33.57
CA GLU A 258 -57.67 -2.48 34.21
C GLU A 258 -57.93 -3.66 33.25
N ALA A 259 -58.80 -3.48 32.26
CA ALA A 259 -59.02 -4.42 31.15
C ALA A 259 -58.11 -4.20 29.93
N GLY A 260 -57.14 -3.28 29.99
CA GLY A 260 -56.23 -2.98 28.87
C GLY A 260 -56.90 -2.36 27.64
N LEU A 261 -58.08 -1.75 27.82
CA LEU A 261 -58.88 -1.18 26.75
C LEU A 261 -58.34 0.21 26.33
N PRO A 262 -58.18 0.51 25.04
CA PRO A 262 -57.77 1.84 24.58
C PRO A 262 -58.89 2.87 24.84
N TRP A 263 -58.51 4.03 25.37
CA TRP A 263 -59.43 5.10 25.78
C TRP A 263 -60.03 5.87 24.59
#